data_AF-A0A5S4UWV0-F1
#
_entry.id   AF-A0A5S4UWV0-F1
#
_cell.length_a   1.000
_cell.length_b   1.000
_cell.length_c   1.000
_cell.angle_alpha   90.00
_cell.angle_beta   90.00
_cell.angle_gamma   90.00
#
_symmetry.space_group_name_H-M   'P 1'
#
loop_
_entity.id
_entity.type
_entity.pdbx_description
1 polymer ?
#
loop_
_entity_poly.entity_id
_entity_poly.type
_entity_poly.pdbx_seq_one_letter_code
_entity_poly.pdbx_strand_id
1 'polypeptide(L)'
;MTDACPAIGIRLAFTTTEAGGRRTPLLGGNSTDVRMQYRPNWGLPGWPDGDQTGAPVLGFSTSNIRPGDTTDAIIIPLFADNVPQWWDVAPDDVLRMYEGSRVCGVATVLWVDRTTLKLSEAEAERLLKRLSA
;
A
#
# COMPACT_ATOMS: atom_id res chain seq x y z
N MET A 1 20.15 12.75 8.03
CA MET A 1 19.20 11.95 7.25
C MET A 1 17.91 12.72 7.24
N THR A 2 17.31 12.94 6.07
CA THR A 2 16.00 13.60 6.00
C THR A 2 14.95 12.58 6.40
N ASP A 3 14.06 12.90 7.35
CA ASP A 3 12.92 12.03 7.70
C ASP A 3 11.88 11.93 6.56
N ALA A 4 12.21 12.36 5.34
CA ALA A 4 11.30 12.33 4.23
C ALA A 4 11.07 10.89 3.75
N CYS A 5 9.82 10.57 3.38
CA CYS A 5 9.48 9.34 2.65
C CYS A 5 8.36 9.66 1.63
N PRO A 6 8.19 8.84 0.59
CA PRO A 6 7.05 9.00 -0.31
C PRO A 6 5.77 8.50 0.38
N ALA A 7 4.68 9.24 0.24
CA ALA A 7 3.34 8.73 0.40
C ALA A 7 2.80 8.36 -0.97
N ILE A 8 2.32 7.13 -1.13
CA ILE A 8 1.92 6.62 -2.44
C ILE A 8 0.46 6.21 -2.36
N GLY A 9 -0.38 6.85 -3.16
CA GLY A 9 -1.77 6.43 -3.34
C GLY A 9 -1.86 5.42 -4.45
N ILE A 10 -2.61 4.34 -4.21
CA ILE A 10 -2.72 3.21 -5.12
C ILE A 10 -4.18 2.80 -5.29
N ARG A 11 -4.49 2.24 -6.46
CA ARG A 11 -5.66 1.39 -6.67
C ARG A 11 -5.23 -0.05 -6.62
N LEU A 12 -5.66 -0.78 -5.59
CA LEU A 12 -5.27 -2.16 -5.32
C LEU A 12 -6.41 -3.12 -5.71
N ALA A 13 -6.13 -3.99 -6.67
CA ALA A 13 -6.96 -5.13 -7.00
C ALA A 13 -6.44 -6.37 -6.25
N PHE A 14 -7.27 -6.97 -5.39
CA PHE A 14 -6.93 -8.19 -4.68
C PHE A 14 -7.11 -9.40 -5.58
N THR A 15 -6.18 -10.36 -5.49
CA THR A 15 -6.30 -11.64 -6.18
C THR A 15 -7.51 -12.41 -5.64
N THR A 16 -8.29 -13.04 -6.53
CA THR A 16 -9.41 -13.91 -6.14
C THR A 16 -8.92 -15.14 -5.37
N THR A 17 -9.78 -15.76 -4.56
CA THR A 17 -9.41 -16.97 -3.81
C THR A 17 -8.97 -18.09 -4.77
N GLU A 18 -9.67 -18.22 -5.88
CA GLU A 18 -9.47 -19.22 -6.93
C GLU A 18 -8.12 -19.05 -7.63
N ALA A 19 -7.69 -17.80 -7.86
CA ALA A 19 -6.37 -17.50 -8.42
C ALA A 19 -5.24 -17.54 -7.37
N GLY A 20 -5.51 -18.09 -6.18
CA GLY A 20 -4.51 -18.23 -5.13
C GLY A 20 -4.35 -16.98 -4.27
N GLY A 21 -5.36 -16.13 -4.17
CA GLY A 21 -5.39 -14.98 -3.26
C GLY A 21 -5.70 -15.35 -1.81
N ARG A 22 -6.09 -14.35 -1.01
CA ARG A 22 -6.49 -14.57 0.38
C ARG A 22 -7.74 -15.48 0.44
N ARG A 23 -7.87 -16.27 1.50
CA ARG A 23 -9.10 -17.04 1.80
C ARG A 23 -10.07 -16.27 2.69
N THR A 24 -9.58 -15.26 3.39
CA THR A 24 -10.35 -14.45 4.34
C THR A 24 -10.26 -12.98 3.95
N PRO A 25 -11.34 -12.22 4.17
CA PRO A 25 -11.33 -10.78 3.92
C PRO A 25 -10.34 -10.06 4.84
N LEU A 26 -9.92 -8.87 4.41
CA LEU A 26 -9.35 -7.87 5.31
C LEU A 26 -10.49 -7.08 5.94
N LEU A 27 -10.65 -7.21 7.25
CA LEU A 27 -11.73 -6.58 7.99
C LEU A 27 -11.31 -5.23 8.57
N GLY A 28 -12.24 -4.29 8.55
CA GLY A 28 -12.09 -2.95 9.12
C GLY A 28 -11.14 -2.00 8.39
N GLY A 29 -10.57 -2.30 7.22
CA GLY A 29 -9.50 -1.53 6.55
C GLY A 29 -9.60 0.01 6.52
N ASN A 30 -10.80 0.61 6.54
CA ASN A 30 -11.00 2.06 6.64
C ASN A 30 -11.32 2.57 8.07
N SER A 31 -11.60 1.70 9.04
CA SER A 31 -11.82 2.05 10.44
C SER A 31 -10.54 2.61 11.07
N THR A 32 -10.69 3.63 11.92
CA THR A 32 -9.61 4.23 12.70
C THR A 32 -8.84 3.21 13.52
N ASP A 33 -9.51 2.18 14.03
CA ASP A 33 -8.92 1.22 14.95
C ASP A 33 -7.96 0.23 14.26
N VAL A 34 -8.11 0.02 12.95
CA VAL A 34 -7.30 -0.96 12.21
C VAL A 34 -6.50 -0.39 11.04
N ARG A 35 -6.62 0.92 10.77
CA ARG A 35 -5.66 1.67 9.94
C ARG A 35 -4.23 1.42 10.45
N MET A 36 -3.25 1.46 9.55
CA MET A 36 -1.83 1.19 9.83
C MET A 36 -1.47 -0.24 10.32
N GLN A 37 -2.44 -1.15 10.49
CA GLN A 37 -2.18 -2.51 10.95
C GLN A 37 -1.78 -3.47 9.82
N TYR A 38 -2.26 -3.23 8.60
CA TYR A 38 -1.95 -4.11 7.47
C TYR A 38 -0.58 -3.77 6.88
N ARG A 39 0.33 -4.76 6.88
CA ARG A 39 1.74 -4.61 6.51
C ARG A 39 2.15 -5.68 5.49
N PRO A 40 1.67 -5.59 4.24
CA PRO A 40 2.11 -6.49 3.20
C PRO A 40 3.54 -6.14 2.76
N ASN A 41 4.13 -7.05 1.99
CA ASN A 41 5.33 -6.75 1.22
C ASN A 41 4.96 -6.35 -0.21
N TRP A 42 5.87 -5.67 -0.89
CA TRP A 42 5.66 -5.09 -2.21
C TRP A 42 6.83 -5.41 -3.13
N GLY A 43 6.55 -5.92 -4.32
CA GLY A 43 7.50 -5.93 -5.43
C GLY A 43 7.38 -4.63 -6.21
N LEU A 44 8.48 -3.88 -6.29
CA LEU A 44 8.54 -2.59 -6.99
C LEU A 44 8.64 -2.77 -8.52
N PRO A 45 8.44 -1.70 -9.31
CA PRO A 45 8.56 -1.75 -10.75
C PRO A 45 9.95 -2.24 -11.18
N GLY A 46 9.98 -3.12 -12.19
CA GLY A 46 11.22 -3.69 -12.73
C GLY A 46 11.94 -4.72 -11.83
N TRP A 47 11.48 -4.96 -10.61
CA TRP A 47 12.08 -5.99 -9.75
C TRP A 47 11.73 -7.40 -10.23
N PRO A 48 12.65 -8.38 -10.12
CA PRO A 48 12.34 -9.80 -10.35
C PRO A 48 11.17 -10.30 -9.51
N ASP A 49 10.56 -11.44 -9.90
CA ASP A 49 9.55 -12.10 -9.07
C ASP A 49 10.16 -12.65 -7.78
N GLY A 50 9.52 -12.35 -6.65
CA GLY A 50 9.96 -12.77 -5.31
C GLY A 50 10.78 -11.73 -4.56
N ASP A 51 11.35 -10.75 -5.28
CA ASP A 51 11.99 -9.58 -4.66
C ASP A 51 10.91 -8.66 -4.09
N GLN A 52 11.02 -8.37 -2.79
CA GLN A 52 9.96 -7.70 -2.06
C GLN A 52 10.50 -6.81 -0.93
N THR A 53 9.80 -5.72 -0.66
CA THR A 53 10.10 -4.76 0.41
C THR A 53 8.84 -4.43 1.21
N GLY A 54 8.98 -4.20 2.52
CA GLY A 54 7.84 -3.92 3.39
C GLY A 54 7.38 -2.46 3.28
N ALA A 55 6.08 -2.23 3.17
CA ALA A 55 5.49 -0.91 3.40
C ALA A 55 4.08 -1.05 4.01
N PRO A 56 3.82 -0.47 5.20
CA PRO A 56 2.48 -0.46 5.77
C PRO A 56 1.48 0.27 4.88
N VAL A 57 0.25 -0.26 4.85
CA VAL A 57 -0.91 0.46 4.34
C VAL A 57 -1.43 1.38 5.45
N LEU A 58 -1.40 2.69 5.20
CA LEU A 58 -1.94 3.71 6.08
C LEU A 58 -3.45 3.55 6.26
N GLY A 59 -4.17 3.31 5.16
CA GLY A 59 -5.61 3.05 5.18
C GLY A 59 -6.15 2.68 3.80
N PHE A 60 -7.40 2.23 3.79
CA PHE A 60 -8.16 1.84 2.61
C PHE A 60 -9.40 2.72 2.46
N SER A 61 -9.92 2.89 1.24
CA SER A 61 -11.20 3.58 1.00
C SER A 61 -12.41 2.76 1.48
N THR A 62 -12.26 1.45 1.60
CA THR A 62 -13.33 0.51 2.00
C THR A 62 -13.06 -0.18 3.32
N SER A 63 -14.10 -0.38 4.14
CA SER A 63 -13.98 -1.01 5.46
C SER A 63 -13.75 -2.51 5.42
N ASN A 64 -14.36 -3.28 4.52
CA ASN A 64 -14.11 -4.71 4.43
C ASN A 64 -13.76 -5.03 2.98
N ILE A 65 -12.63 -5.70 2.77
CA ILE A 65 -12.10 -5.99 1.44
C ILE A 65 -12.02 -7.50 1.29
N ARG A 66 -12.78 -8.04 0.33
CA ARG A 66 -12.82 -9.46 0.02
C ARG A 66 -11.77 -9.79 -1.05
N PRO A 67 -11.36 -11.07 -1.16
CA PRO A 67 -10.58 -11.52 -2.30
C PRO A 67 -11.31 -11.17 -3.62
N GLY A 68 -10.58 -10.64 -4.60
CA GLY A 68 -11.16 -10.17 -5.87
C GLY A 68 -11.64 -8.71 -5.86
N ASP A 69 -11.81 -8.09 -4.70
CA ASP A 69 -12.25 -6.69 -4.64
C ASP A 69 -11.14 -5.74 -5.13
N THR A 70 -11.57 -4.56 -5.57
CA THR A 70 -10.69 -3.43 -5.83
C THR A 70 -10.98 -2.33 -4.80
N THR A 71 -9.92 -1.72 -4.27
CA THR A 71 -10.01 -0.63 -3.30
C THR A 71 -8.87 0.35 -3.50
N ASP A 72 -9.06 1.60 -3.10
CA ASP A 72 -7.98 2.57 -3.11
C ASP A 72 -7.30 2.56 -1.73
N ALA A 73 -5.99 2.71 -1.70
CA ALA A 73 -5.19 2.64 -0.47
C ALA A 73 -4.02 3.62 -0.51
N ILE A 74 -3.43 3.87 0.66
CA ILE A 74 -2.21 4.68 0.78
C ILE A 74 -1.14 3.84 1.45
N ILE A 75 0.05 3.76 0.87
CA ILE A 75 1.22 3.10 1.46
C ILE A 75 2.26 4.13 1.87
N ILE A 76 2.95 3.84 2.97
CA ILE A 76 4.04 4.68 3.52
C ILE A 76 5.27 3.80 3.73
N PRO A 77 6.29 3.84 2.85
CA PRO A 77 7.51 3.06 3.02
C PRO A 77 8.33 3.55 4.22
N LEU A 78 8.43 2.72 5.27
CA LEU A 78 9.11 3.09 6.52
C LEU A 78 10.64 3.19 6.39
N PHE A 79 11.21 2.56 5.36
CA PHE A 79 12.66 2.45 5.17
C PHE A 79 13.07 2.91 3.76
N ALA A 80 12.52 4.05 3.32
CA ALA A 80 12.80 4.60 1.99
C ALA A 80 14.31 4.88 1.75
N ASP A 81 15.08 5.14 2.81
CA ASP A 81 16.53 5.32 2.72
C ASP A 81 17.28 3.99 2.50
N ASN A 82 16.74 2.87 3.00
CA ASN A 82 17.32 1.54 2.80
C ASN A 82 16.90 0.91 1.47
N VAL A 83 15.76 1.35 0.91
CA VAL A 83 15.25 0.92 -0.39
C VAL A 83 14.95 2.17 -1.22
N PRO A 84 15.98 2.81 -1.80
CA PRO A 84 15.84 4.08 -2.51
C PRO A 84 14.85 4.03 -3.68
N GLN A 85 14.60 2.85 -4.25
CA GLN A 85 13.67 2.63 -5.36
C GLN A 85 12.23 3.02 -5.03
N TRP A 86 11.88 3.18 -3.75
CA TRP A 86 10.60 3.77 -3.38
C TRP A 86 10.42 5.19 -3.91
N TRP A 87 11.52 5.94 -4.08
CA TRP A 87 11.50 7.28 -4.66
C TRP A 87 11.40 7.30 -6.18
N ASP A 88 11.67 6.17 -6.83
CA ASP A 88 11.56 6.02 -8.28
C ASP A 88 10.13 5.65 -8.71
N VAL A 89 9.28 5.26 -7.76
CA VAL A 89 7.86 4.97 -8.02
C VAL A 89 7.15 6.23 -8.53
N ALA A 90 6.42 6.07 -9.63
CA ALA A 90 5.70 7.14 -10.31
C ALA A 90 4.22 6.76 -10.52
N PRO A 91 3.34 7.73 -10.84
CA PRO A 91 2.00 7.43 -11.32
C PRO A 91 2.01 6.42 -12.48
N ASP A 92 0.96 5.60 -12.55
CA ASP A 92 0.75 4.49 -13.50
C ASP A 92 1.69 3.27 -13.33
N ASP A 93 2.68 3.34 -12.44
CA ASP A 93 3.48 2.17 -12.09
C ASP A 93 2.62 1.06 -11.46
N VAL A 94 3.09 -0.17 -11.63
CA VAL A 94 2.46 -1.36 -11.06
C VAL A 94 3.29 -1.94 -9.94
N LEU A 95 2.68 -2.06 -8.76
CA LEU A 95 3.25 -2.70 -7.59
C LEU A 95 2.60 -4.07 -7.37
N ARG A 96 3.39 -5.10 -7.09
CA ARG A 96 2.87 -6.43 -6.73
C ARG A 96 2.78 -6.53 -5.22
N MET A 97 1.60 -6.84 -4.68
CA MET A 97 1.40 -7.03 -3.24
C MET A 97 1.61 -8.50 -2.88
N TYR A 98 2.46 -8.78 -1.89
CA TYR A 98 2.80 -10.12 -1.43
C TYR A 98 2.35 -10.38 0.01
N GLU A 99 1.93 -11.62 0.24
CA GLU A 99 1.85 -12.22 1.59
C GLU A 99 2.68 -13.50 1.59
N GLY A 100 3.82 -13.48 2.29
CA GLY A 100 4.83 -14.53 2.15
C GLY A 100 5.47 -14.49 0.77
N SER A 101 5.45 -15.60 0.04
CA SER A 101 5.97 -15.70 -1.34
C SER A 101 4.91 -15.45 -2.43
N ARG A 102 3.66 -15.19 -2.04
CA ARG A 102 2.51 -15.29 -2.94
C ARG A 102 1.94 -13.91 -3.24
N VAL A 103 1.71 -13.63 -4.52
CA VAL A 103 1.05 -12.39 -4.98
C VAL A 103 -0.42 -12.43 -4.58
N CYS A 104 -0.81 -11.53 -3.68
CA CYS A 104 -2.18 -11.42 -3.15
C CYS A 104 -2.92 -10.20 -3.70
N GLY A 105 -2.26 -9.36 -4.48
CA GLY A 105 -2.89 -8.28 -5.23
C GLY A 105 -1.92 -7.56 -6.15
N VAL A 106 -2.46 -6.72 -7.00
CA VAL A 106 -1.72 -5.86 -7.92
C VAL A 106 -2.25 -4.45 -7.77
N ALA A 107 -1.34 -3.49 -7.60
CA ALA A 107 -1.70 -2.11 -7.38
C ALA A 107 -1.20 -1.22 -8.51
N THR A 108 -2.05 -0.33 -9.01
CA THR A 108 -1.65 0.76 -9.90
C THR A 108 -1.46 2.01 -9.07
N VAL A 109 -0.32 2.70 -9.25
CA VAL A 109 -0.02 3.95 -8.56
C VAL A 109 -0.85 5.07 -9.16
N LEU A 110 -1.61 5.77 -8.32
CA LEU A 110 -2.45 6.90 -8.72
C LEU A 110 -1.71 8.23 -8.54
N TRP A 111 -0.93 8.34 -7.48
CA TRP A 111 -0.17 9.54 -7.15
C TRP A 111 0.96 9.23 -6.18
N VAL A 112 1.97 10.09 -6.18
CA VAL A 112 3.07 10.08 -5.23
C VAL A 112 3.20 11.49 -4.66
N ASP A 113 3.32 11.59 -3.33
CA ASP A 113 3.50 12.85 -2.60
C ASP A 113 4.66 12.68 -1.61
N ARG A 114 5.24 13.79 -1.17
CA ARG A 114 6.29 13.77 -0.14
C ARG A 114 5.65 13.87 1.25
N THR A 115 6.11 13.06 2.20
CA THR A 115 5.71 13.14 3.61
C THR A 115 6.93 12.91 4.51
N THR A 116 6.75 12.98 5.82
CA THR A 116 7.79 12.62 6.80
C THR A 116 7.46 11.35 7.59
N LEU A 117 8.49 10.60 7.99
CA LEU A 117 8.42 9.52 8.95
C LEU A 117 8.23 10.08 10.37
N LYS A 118 7.39 9.40 11.15
CA LYS A 118 6.52 9.99 12.17
C LYS A 118 5.54 10.99 11.54
N LEU A 119 4.56 10.47 10.78
CA LEU A 119 3.45 11.28 10.30
C LEU A 119 2.75 11.94 11.48
N SER A 120 2.54 13.25 11.42
CA SER A 120 1.61 13.91 12.33
C SER A 120 0.17 13.45 12.06
N GLU A 121 -0.71 13.57 13.05
CA GLU A 121 -2.14 13.25 12.88
C GLU A 121 -2.76 14.08 11.74
N ALA A 122 -2.41 15.37 11.66
CA ALA A 122 -2.90 16.26 10.61
C ALA A 122 -2.44 15.82 9.20
N GLU A 123 -1.20 15.35 9.05
CA GLU A 123 -0.71 14.82 7.78
C GLU A 123 -1.39 13.50 7.42
N ALA A 124 -1.55 12.59 8.39
CA ALA A 124 -2.25 11.34 8.20
C ALA A 124 -3.71 11.60 7.76
N GLU A 125 -4.42 12.51 8.42
CA GLU A 125 -5.77 12.91 8.04
C GLU A 125 -5.84 13.53 6.65
N ARG A 126 -4.90 14.43 6.30
CA ARG A 126 -4.81 15.03 4.97
C ARG A 126 -4.69 13.96 3.89
N LEU A 127 -3.82 12.99 4.09
CA LEU A 127 -3.62 11.87 3.17
C LEU A 127 -4.88 11.01 3.09
N LEU A 128 -5.45 10.62 4.23
CA LEU A 128 -6.64 9.77 4.30
C LEU A 128 -7.89 10.41 3.67
N LYS A 129 -8.04 11.74 3.69
CA LYS A 129 -9.12 12.44 2.98
C LYS A 129 -9.12 12.17 1.48
N ARG A 130 -7.97 11.81 0.89
CA ARG A 130 -7.86 11.44 -0.53
C ARG A 130 -8.47 10.09 -0.85
N LEU A 131 -8.76 9.24 0.15
CA LEU A 131 -9.44 7.96 -0.02
C LEU A 131 -10.98 8.10 -0.07
N SER A 132 -11.51 9.29 0.25
CA SER A 132 -12.94 9.58 0.27
C SER A 132 -13.41 10.43 -0.92
N ALA A 133 -12.50 10.74 -1.85
CA ALA A 133 -12.76 11.50 -3.07
C ALA A 133 -12.98 10.55 -4.24
#